data_AF-L7FKK6-F1
#
_entry.id   AF-L7FKK6-F1
#
_cell.length_a   1.000
_cell.length_b   1.000
_cell.length_c   1.000
_cell.angle_alpha   90.00
_cell.angle_beta   90.00
_cell.angle_gamma   90.00
#
_symmetry.space_group_name_H-M   'P 1'
#
loop_
_entity.id
_entity.type
_entity.pdbx_description
1 polymer ?
#
loop_
_entity_poly.entity_id
_entity_poly.type
_entity_poly.pdbx_seq_one_letter_code
_entity_poly.pdbx_strand_id
1 'polypeptide(L)'
;MFILLFVLSDSLKWCKIENMIVCVYTNVECPTSYQWSVEGLLISISEYDIYTTLKCGINTELNVTLPNGTKLKMKFTNKQKEFRLEDYSVNKKTEIKKETCNVPNCFFCSQDNFDFCYVCNDNYYLANSNQCYRCANSICKQCNLDPSKCSDCYDGLYLNSDSECCSCSSNCKTCSSSEICTDCNTGKYLYNGKCLDCQFCYSCHTQTGCSQCWTGYYQENNGCTPCDPNCNTCGQTGCTLCRNTYYVEGKKCGKCTSNCNACNGPNNNQCTNCVANYYIQVGTCIECDQNCRTGYCGHDNGCTQCQNHYFVSEKSCAACHSNCLTCSSNAESTCLSCEGGRYFDGGLCTVCDTLCTNNCDTVLGCTLCPDGHFIKNKRCTPCDSNCKTCSLQSTNCLSCKQGSYIQNNKCLLCSSYCTTNKCDTIQGCTECMNGYYKNNMTCFKCHEECLTCSNNQVNGCLTCENGRYLNNNQCVECDNNCEINMCDVVSGCQKCKIGYFPEEKRCSPCSKMLNCVTCSQTEKYQCISCVDRFVVNDYQCEVTNHLYQN
;
A
#
# COMPACT_ATOMS: atom_id res chain seq x y z
N MET A 1 -32.70 66.64 62.07
CA MET A 1 -32.61 65.17 62.22
C MET A 1 -31.85 64.64 61.02
N PHE A 2 -30.53 64.45 61.16
CA PHE A 2 -29.67 63.94 60.10
C PHE A 2 -29.92 62.45 59.91
N ILE A 3 -30.31 62.03 58.70
CA ILE A 3 -30.28 60.64 58.28
C ILE A 3 -29.00 60.48 57.45
N LEU A 4 -28.01 59.79 58.03
CA LEU A 4 -26.83 59.30 57.32
C LEU A 4 -27.28 58.27 56.28
N LEU A 5 -27.20 58.63 55.01
CA LEU A 5 -27.18 57.67 53.90
C LEU A 5 -25.73 57.22 53.71
N PHE A 6 -25.40 56.06 54.29
CA PHE A 6 -24.21 55.29 53.91
C PHE A 6 -24.36 54.89 52.44
N VAL A 7 -23.64 55.56 51.54
CA VAL A 7 -23.34 55.01 50.22
C VAL A 7 -22.24 53.98 50.43
N LEU A 8 -22.64 52.71 50.59
CA LEU A 8 -21.73 51.57 50.51
C LEU A 8 -21.05 51.61 49.13
N SER A 9 -19.76 51.91 49.09
CA SER A 9 -18.96 51.67 47.90
C SER A 9 -18.81 50.15 47.77
N ASP A 10 -19.70 49.51 47.01
CA ASP A 10 -19.62 48.07 46.81
C ASP A 10 -18.30 47.71 46.11
N SER A 11 -17.36 47.12 46.86
CA SER A 11 -16.14 46.57 46.30
C SER A 11 -16.47 45.36 45.42
N LEU A 12 -15.66 45.14 44.39
CA LEU A 12 -15.85 44.03 43.44
C LEU A 12 -14.82 42.93 43.68
N LYS A 13 -15.25 41.69 43.44
CA LYS A 13 -14.46 40.47 43.43
C LYS A 13 -14.52 39.84 42.04
N TRP A 14 -13.40 39.36 41.55
CA TRP A 14 -13.27 38.67 40.27
C TRP A 14 -13.04 37.19 40.50
N CYS A 15 -13.85 36.34 39.87
CA CYS A 15 -13.86 34.90 40.04
C CYS A 15 -13.48 34.22 38.71
N LYS A 16 -12.40 33.44 38.69
CA LYS A 16 -11.99 32.65 37.53
C LYS A 16 -12.73 31.32 37.50
N ILE A 17 -13.30 30.94 36.37
CA ILE A 17 -14.04 29.70 36.12
C ILE A 17 -13.65 29.19 34.73
N GLU A 18 -12.89 28.09 34.64
CA GLU A 18 -12.38 27.54 33.37
C GLU A 18 -11.74 28.64 32.49
N ASN A 19 -12.28 28.93 31.31
CA ASN A 19 -11.79 29.98 30.40
C ASN A 19 -12.50 31.34 30.58
N MET A 20 -13.11 31.60 31.73
CA MET A 20 -13.81 32.86 32.01
C MET A 20 -13.41 33.48 33.35
N ILE A 21 -13.39 34.81 33.43
CA ILE A 21 -13.27 35.55 34.70
C ILE A 21 -14.47 36.48 34.80
N VAL A 22 -15.25 36.34 35.87
CA VAL A 22 -16.49 37.09 36.10
C VAL A 22 -16.39 38.01 37.31
N CYS A 23 -17.03 39.17 37.26
CA CYS A 23 -17.14 40.05 38.44
C CYS A 23 -18.41 39.75 39.25
N VAL A 24 -18.28 39.85 40.56
CA VAL A 24 -19.38 39.86 41.54
C VAL A 24 -19.09 40.93 42.59
N TYR A 25 -20.10 41.40 43.31
CA TYR A 25 -19.86 42.23 44.49
C TYR A 25 -19.17 41.41 45.59
N THR A 26 -18.34 42.03 46.43
CA THR A 26 -17.59 41.33 47.49
C THR A 26 -18.47 40.60 48.50
N ASN A 27 -19.69 41.09 48.73
CA ASN A 27 -20.71 40.45 49.56
C ASN A 27 -21.40 39.23 48.88
N VAL A 28 -21.08 38.93 47.61
CA VAL A 28 -21.58 37.78 46.86
C VAL A 28 -20.47 36.74 46.74
N GLU A 29 -20.77 35.47 47.07
CA GLU A 29 -19.83 34.37 46.86
C GLU A 29 -19.59 34.10 45.37
N CYS A 30 -18.36 33.70 45.03
CA CYS A 30 -18.06 33.26 43.67
C CYS A 30 -18.86 31.98 43.34
N PRO A 31 -19.22 31.75 42.07
CA PRO A 31 -19.86 30.50 41.65
C PRO A 31 -19.03 29.28 42.06
N THR A 32 -19.66 28.18 42.48
CA THR A 32 -19.03 27.01 43.13
C THR A 32 -17.93 26.29 42.34
N SER A 33 -17.76 26.60 41.05
CA SER A 33 -16.74 26.05 40.15
C SER A 33 -15.53 26.98 39.91
N TYR A 34 -15.37 28.03 40.71
CA TYR A 34 -14.27 28.98 40.54
C TYR A 34 -12.90 28.41 40.98
N GLN A 35 -11.87 28.66 40.19
CA GLN A 35 -10.48 28.23 40.42
C GLN A 35 -9.75 29.16 41.39
N TRP A 36 -9.99 30.47 41.28
CA TRP A 36 -9.46 31.49 42.18
C TRP A 36 -10.33 32.73 42.16
N SER A 37 -10.25 33.54 43.22
CA SER A 37 -10.90 34.84 43.28
C SER A 37 -10.00 35.93 43.82
N VAL A 38 -10.11 37.13 43.27
CA VAL A 38 -9.33 38.31 43.69
C VAL A 38 -10.27 39.48 43.90
N GLU A 39 -10.18 40.12 45.05
CA GLU A 39 -10.88 41.37 45.33
C GLU A 39 -10.09 42.56 44.79
N GLY A 40 -10.80 43.54 44.24
CA GLY A 40 -10.23 44.79 43.73
C GLY A 40 -10.31 44.94 42.21
N LEU A 41 -9.54 45.89 41.70
CA LEU A 41 -9.57 46.31 40.30
C LEU A 41 -8.25 46.00 39.57
N LEU A 42 -7.47 45.03 40.08
CA LEU A 42 -6.23 44.59 39.46
C LEU A 42 -6.16 43.06 39.47
N ILE A 43 -5.90 42.47 38.30
CA ILE A 43 -5.58 41.05 38.16
C ILE A 43 -4.34 40.87 37.29
N SER A 44 -3.59 39.80 37.55
CA SER A 44 -2.46 39.38 36.70
C SER A 44 -2.80 38.02 36.08
N ILE A 45 -2.56 37.88 34.78
CA ILE A 45 -2.93 36.71 33.98
C ILE A 45 -1.67 35.87 33.74
N SER A 46 -1.80 34.56 33.92
CA SER A 46 -0.71 33.60 33.68
C SER A 46 -0.59 33.24 32.20
N GLU A 47 0.57 32.70 31.77
CA GLU A 47 0.79 32.26 30.38
C GLU A 47 -0.25 31.24 29.90
N TYR A 48 -0.79 30.42 30.82
CA TYR A 48 -1.80 29.41 30.54
C TYR A 48 -3.22 29.96 30.42
N ASP A 49 -3.44 31.21 30.86
CA ASP A 49 -4.76 31.84 30.93
C ASP A 49 -4.99 32.87 29.81
N ILE A 50 -4.11 32.93 28.80
CA ILE A 50 -4.17 33.94 27.74
C ILE A 50 -5.43 33.84 26.86
N TYR A 51 -6.06 32.65 26.82
CA TYR A 51 -7.32 32.38 26.12
C TYR A 51 -8.56 32.66 26.97
N THR A 52 -8.39 33.28 28.15
CA THR A 52 -9.49 33.58 29.08
C THR A 52 -10.30 34.78 28.61
N THR A 53 -11.61 34.72 28.84
CA THR A 53 -12.55 35.81 28.57
C THR A 53 -12.98 36.49 29.87
N LEU A 54 -12.82 37.80 29.96
CA LEU A 54 -13.31 38.60 31.07
C LEU A 54 -14.74 39.06 30.80
N LYS A 55 -15.65 38.83 31.74
CA LYS A 55 -17.04 39.28 31.66
C LYS A 55 -17.46 40.00 32.93
N CYS A 56 -18.07 41.16 32.79
CA CYS A 56 -18.63 41.86 33.93
C CYS A 56 -19.92 42.58 33.53
N GLY A 57 -21.01 42.27 34.23
CA GLY A 57 -22.30 42.93 34.06
C GLY A 57 -22.42 44.24 34.83
N ILE A 58 -21.44 44.56 35.67
CA ILE A 58 -21.38 45.75 36.52
C ILE A 58 -20.51 46.80 35.82
N ASN A 59 -20.94 48.06 35.80
CA ASN A 59 -20.13 49.14 35.23
C ASN A 59 -18.89 49.36 36.11
N THR A 60 -17.72 48.98 35.62
CA THR A 60 -16.47 48.98 36.39
C THR A 60 -15.26 49.08 35.48
N GLU A 61 -14.09 49.29 36.07
CA GLU A 61 -12.80 49.28 35.39
C GLU A 61 -11.90 48.24 36.05
N LEU A 62 -11.25 47.40 35.24
CA LEU A 62 -10.33 46.38 35.68
C LEU A 62 -8.97 46.57 35.02
N ASN A 63 -7.93 46.67 35.83
CA ASN A 63 -6.56 46.64 35.37
C ASN A 63 -6.11 45.17 35.26
N VAL A 64 -5.61 44.78 34.09
CA VAL A 64 -5.18 43.41 33.79
C VAL A 64 -3.72 43.45 33.35
N THR A 65 -2.86 42.70 34.04
CA THR A 65 -1.47 42.52 33.62
C THR A 65 -1.35 41.19 32.86
N LEU A 66 -0.97 41.24 31.59
CA LEU A 66 -0.73 40.07 30.75
C LEU A 66 0.66 39.45 31.04
N PRO A 67 0.89 38.17 30.67
CA PRO A 67 2.15 37.48 30.93
C PRO A 67 3.38 38.16 30.30
N ASN A 68 3.20 38.79 29.14
CA ASN A 68 4.23 39.56 28.45
C ASN A 68 4.54 40.93 29.11
N GLY A 69 3.96 41.22 30.29
CA GLY A 69 4.11 42.46 31.04
C GLY A 69 3.19 43.61 30.60
N THR A 70 2.33 43.40 29.60
CA THR A 70 1.40 44.42 29.11
C THR A 70 0.30 44.70 30.15
N LYS A 71 0.11 45.97 30.52
CA LYS A 71 -0.95 46.38 31.44
C LYS A 71 -2.12 46.98 30.64
N LEU A 72 -3.28 46.35 30.72
CA LEU A 72 -4.51 46.76 30.07
C LEU A 72 -5.48 47.33 31.10
N LYS A 73 -6.23 48.37 30.74
CA LYS A 73 -7.33 48.89 31.55
C LYS A 73 -8.65 48.62 30.81
N MET A 74 -9.42 47.67 31.33
CA MET A 74 -10.66 47.20 30.72
C MET A 74 -11.85 47.88 31.37
N LYS A 75 -12.61 48.66 30.59
CA LYS A 75 -13.79 49.39 31.06
C LYS A 75 -15.06 48.64 30.68
N PHE A 76 -15.71 48.04 31.68
CA PHE A 76 -16.99 47.39 31.54
C PHE A 76 -18.09 48.44 31.62
N THR A 77 -18.92 48.49 30.58
CA THR A 77 -20.06 49.39 30.50
C THR A 77 -21.28 48.62 30.04
N ASN A 78 -22.46 49.25 30.08
CA ASN A 78 -23.67 48.68 29.49
C ASN A 78 -23.52 48.29 28.01
N LYS A 79 -22.56 48.89 27.26
CA LYS A 79 -22.29 48.58 25.84
C LYS A 79 -21.18 47.56 25.64
N GLN A 80 -20.24 47.43 26.58
CA GLN A 80 -19.07 46.54 26.50
C GLN A 80 -18.95 45.75 27.79
N LYS A 81 -19.41 44.50 27.78
CA LYS A 81 -19.47 43.62 28.98
C LYS A 81 -18.47 42.46 28.94
N GLU A 82 -17.77 42.28 27.83
CA GLU A 82 -16.92 41.13 27.56
C GLU A 82 -15.62 41.57 26.86
N PHE A 83 -14.50 40.96 27.25
CA PHE A 83 -13.18 41.14 26.62
C PHE A 83 -12.49 39.78 26.52
N ARG A 84 -11.99 39.41 25.34
CA ARG A 84 -11.16 38.22 25.16
C ARG A 84 -9.69 38.61 25.24
N LEU A 85 -8.92 37.99 26.13
CA LEU A 85 -7.53 38.38 26.38
C LEU A 85 -6.60 38.10 25.19
N GLU A 86 -6.93 37.10 24.37
CA GLU A 86 -6.21 36.76 23.14
C GLU A 86 -6.21 37.91 22.12
N ASP A 87 -7.29 38.71 22.06
CA ASP A 87 -7.42 39.87 21.15
C ASP A 87 -6.37 40.96 21.45
N TYR A 88 -5.83 40.96 22.66
CA TYR A 88 -4.82 41.90 23.14
C TYR A 88 -3.40 41.30 23.17
N SER A 89 -3.25 40.03 22.80
CA SER A 89 -2.00 39.26 22.95
C SER A 89 -1.22 39.09 21.65
N VAL A 90 -1.62 39.76 20.57
CA VAL A 90 -0.90 39.74 19.28
C VAL A 90 -0.78 41.15 18.73
N ASN A 91 0.42 41.48 18.24
CA ASN A 91 0.73 42.68 17.45
C ASN A 91 -0.39 43.03 16.45
N LYS A 92 -1.30 43.92 16.86
CA LYS A 92 -2.08 44.79 15.98
C LYS A 92 -1.90 46.20 16.52
N LYS A 93 -1.20 47.02 15.73
CA LYS A 93 -1.10 48.47 15.89
C LYS A 93 -2.49 49.06 16.15
N THR A 94 -2.69 49.59 17.34
CA THR A 94 -3.60 50.72 17.59
C THR A 94 -3.20 51.36 18.91
N GLU A 95 -2.80 52.63 18.83
CA GLU A 95 -2.51 53.51 19.96
C GLU A 95 -3.69 53.56 20.93
N ILE A 96 -3.47 53.23 22.20
CA ILE A 96 -4.28 53.71 23.32
C ILE A 96 -3.32 54.36 24.31
N LYS A 97 -3.45 55.68 24.46
CA LYS A 97 -2.66 56.52 25.37
C LYS A 97 -2.75 56.00 26.81
N LYS A 98 -1.59 55.72 27.39
CA LYS A 98 -1.38 55.53 28.83
C LYS A 98 -1.53 56.89 29.50
N GLU A 99 -2.60 57.11 30.28
CA GLU A 99 -2.68 58.26 31.18
C GLU A 99 -1.66 58.07 32.30
N THR A 100 -0.49 58.66 32.15
CA THR A 100 0.58 58.69 33.16
C THR A 100 0.40 59.93 34.02
N CYS A 101 0.57 59.81 35.34
CA CYS A 101 0.77 60.98 36.19
C CYS A 101 1.91 61.83 35.62
N ASN A 102 1.71 63.14 35.53
CA ASN A 102 2.74 64.05 35.03
C ASN A 102 3.88 64.20 36.06
N VAL A 103 3.60 63.92 37.33
CA VAL A 103 4.59 63.90 38.41
C VAL A 103 5.47 62.63 38.30
N PRO A 104 6.78 62.77 38.08
CA PRO A 104 7.70 61.63 38.03
C PRO A 104 7.67 60.83 39.33
N ASN A 105 7.70 59.49 39.22
CA ASN A 105 7.67 58.56 40.34
C ASN A 105 6.43 58.67 41.26
N CYS A 106 5.34 59.24 40.74
CA CYS A 106 4.04 59.17 41.41
C CYS A 106 3.36 57.83 41.11
N PHE A 107 2.96 57.13 42.17
CA PHE A 107 2.15 55.92 42.07
C PHE A 107 0.67 56.25 41.87
N PHE A 108 0.18 57.27 42.57
CA PHE A 108 -1.22 57.69 42.53
C PHE A 108 -1.35 59.23 42.58
N CYS A 109 -1.89 59.81 41.51
CA CYS A 109 -2.14 61.25 41.35
C CYS A 109 -3.65 61.57 41.27
N SER A 110 -4.01 62.85 41.40
CA SER A 110 -5.39 63.31 41.28
C SER A 110 -5.96 63.06 39.88
N GLN A 111 -7.22 62.61 39.81
CA GLN A 111 -7.92 62.35 38.55
C GLN A 111 -8.34 63.64 37.82
N ASP A 112 -8.47 64.75 38.54
CA ASP A 112 -8.85 66.06 37.98
C ASP A 112 -7.62 66.94 37.67
N ASN A 113 -6.44 66.58 38.22
CA ASN A 113 -5.17 67.26 37.99
C ASN A 113 -3.99 66.28 38.10
N PHE A 114 -3.48 65.82 36.96
CA PHE A 114 -2.38 64.85 36.88
C PHE A 114 -1.02 65.38 37.38
N ASP A 115 -0.93 66.67 37.73
CA ASP A 115 0.25 67.30 38.35
C ASP A 115 0.24 67.23 39.89
N PHE A 116 -0.82 66.68 40.50
CA PHE A 116 -0.94 66.54 41.95
C PHE A 116 -0.76 65.08 42.38
N CYS A 117 0.24 64.78 43.23
CA CYS A 117 0.55 63.41 43.64
C CYS A 117 0.14 63.14 45.10
N TYR A 118 -0.60 62.05 45.32
CA TYR A 118 -1.00 61.60 46.66
C TYR A 118 -0.06 60.53 47.22
N VAL A 119 0.40 59.60 46.38
CA VAL A 119 1.25 58.48 46.80
C VAL A 119 2.38 58.35 45.80
N CYS A 120 3.62 58.37 46.30
CA CYS A 120 4.80 58.14 45.49
C CYS A 120 5.06 56.63 45.34
N ASN A 121 5.74 56.23 44.27
CA ASN A 121 6.23 54.86 44.12
C ASN A 121 7.19 54.50 45.27
N ASP A 122 7.41 53.21 45.48
CA ASP A 122 8.37 52.73 46.48
C ASP A 122 9.75 53.41 46.30
N ASN A 123 10.43 53.68 47.41
CA ASN A 123 11.70 54.41 47.53
C ASN A 123 11.60 55.93 47.25
N TYR A 124 10.40 56.51 47.34
CA TYR A 124 10.17 57.95 47.24
C TYR A 124 9.25 58.46 48.37
N TYR A 125 9.32 59.74 48.69
CA TYR A 125 8.43 60.42 49.65
C TYR A 125 7.86 61.73 49.08
N LEU A 126 6.72 62.16 49.63
CA LEU A 126 6.02 63.37 49.22
C LEU A 126 6.47 64.56 50.10
N ALA A 127 7.28 65.47 49.56
CA ALA A 127 7.82 66.58 50.35
C ALA A 127 6.88 67.78 50.46
N ASN A 128 6.14 68.12 49.38
CA ASN A 128 5.25 69.29 49.29
C ASN A 128 4.19 69.08 48.20
N SER A 129 3.16 68.27 48.48
CA SER A 129 1.91 68.02 47.70
C SER A 129 1.98 67.67 46.20
N ASN A 130 3.10 67.90 45.48
CA ASN A 130 3.19 67.81 44.02
C ASN A 130 4.50 67.18 43.51
N GLN A 131 5.42 66.74 44.38
CA GLN A 131 6.72 66.20 43.96
C GLN A 131 7.17 65.03 44.84
N CYS A 132 7.60 63.95 44.17
CA CYS A 132 8.14 62.74 44.79
C CYS A 132 9.67 62.76 44.78
N TYR A 133 10.27 62.83 45.96
CA TYR A 133 11.72 62.84 46.14
C TYR A 133 12.20 61.44 46.53
N ARG A 134 13.34 61.02 45.99
CA ARG A 134 13.90 59.70 46.28
C ARG A 134 14.41 59.65 47.71
N CYS A 135 14.18 58.54 48.41
CA CYS A 135 14.82 58.30 49.70
C CYS A 135 16.34 58.20 49.54
N ALA A 136 17.08 58.68 50.54
CA ALA A 136 18.54 58.61 50.54
C ALA A 136 19.01 57.16 50.74
N ASN A 137 18.26 56.37 51.50
CA ASN A 137 18.52 54.95 51.69
C ASN A 137 17.57 54.09 50.84
N SER A 138 18.14 53.28 49.95
CA SER A 138 17.39 52.46 48.99
C SER A 138 16.66 51.27 49.59
N ILE A 139 16.96 50.92 50.85
CA ILE A 139 16.26 49.87 51.59
C ILE A 139 14.92 50.36 52.17
N CYS A 140 14.70 51.67 52.23
CA CYS A 140 13.41 52.22 52.63
C CYS A 140 12.40 52.01 51.50
N LYS A 141 11.24 51.45 51.82
CA LYS A 141 10.11 51.42 50.90
C LYS A 141 9.44 52.80 50.84
N GLN A 142 9.39 53.51 51.96
CA GLN A 142 9.01 54.93 52.06
C GLN A 142 9.91 55.62 53.09
N CYS A 143 10.10 56.93 52.97
CA CYS A 143 10.84 57.73 53.94
C CYS A 143 10.00 58.93 54.41
N ASN A 144 10.43 59.52 55.51
CA ASN A 144 9.83 60.74 56.06
C ASN A 144 10.29 61.98 55.27
N LEU A 145 9.90 63.17 55.74
CA LEU A 145 10.39 64.44 55.18
C LEU A 145 11.93 64.56 55.21
N ASP A 146 12.57 63.85 56.14
CA ASP A 146 14.01 63.57 56.12
C ASP A 146 14.28 62.31 55.25
N PRO A 147 14.95 62.45 54.09
CA PRO A 147 15.20 61.34 53.17
C PRO A 147 16.10 60.25 53.75
N SER A 148 16.79 60.49 54.86
CA SER A 148 17.63 59.49 55.56
C SER A 148 16.86 58.62 56.56
N LYS A 149 15.62 58.99 56.90
CA LYS A 149 14.78 58.30 57.89
C LYS A 149 13.62 57.60 57.20
N CYS A 150 13.58 56.27 57.28
CA CYS A 150 12.52 55.46 56.68
C CYS A 150 11.19 55.62 57.45
N SER A 151 10.08 55.50 56.74
CA SER A 151 8.72 55.42 57.29
C SER A 151 8.07 54.06 57.04
N ASP A 152 8.53 53.34 56.01
CA ASP A 152 8.16 51.97 55.71
C ASP A 152 9.35 51.23 55.08
N CYS A 153 9.42 49.92 55.26
CA CYS A 153 10.52 49.07 54.80
C CYS A 153 10.01 48.03 53.79
N TYR A 154 10.90 47.54 52.93
CA TYR A 154 10.56 46.40 52.06
C TYR A 154 10.39 45.11 52.90
N ASP A 155 9.63 44.15 52.37
CA ASP A 155 9.46 42.81 52.98
C ASP A 155 10.83 42.20 53.34
N GLY A 156 10.89 41.49 54.48
CA GLY A 156 12.14 40.98 55.05
C GLY A 156 12.95 42.00 55.88
N LEU A 157 12.45 43.23 56.05
CA LEU A 157 13.02 44.26 56.92
C LEU A 157 11.96 44.79 57.90
N TYR A 158 12.39 45.35 59.05
CA TYR A 158 11.54 46.05 60.01
C TYR A 158 12.08 47.43 60.34
N LEU A 159 11.19 48.37 60.66
CA LEU A 159 11.53 49.73 61.06
C LEU A 159 11.88 49.77 62.55
N ASN A 160 13.11 50.14 62.90
CA ASN A 160 13.52 50.31 64.30
C ASN A 160 13.08 51.69 64.86
N SER A 161 13.30 51.92 66.15
CA SER A 161 12.97 53.18 66.84
C SER A 161 13.70 54.40 66.27
N ASP A 162 14.81 54.20 65.57
CA ASP A 162 15.61 55.25 64.95
C ASP A 162 15.21 55.55 63.50
N SER A 163 14.10 54.95 63.04
CA SER A 163 13.60 55.03 61.66
C SER A 163 14.57 54.44 60.61
N GLU A 164 15.27 53.36 60.95
CA GLU A 164 16.13 52.59 60.05
C GLU A 164 15.54 51.20 59.79
N CYS A 165 15.69 50.70 58.57
CA CYS A 165 15.24 49.36 58.22
C CYS A 165 16.31 48.32 58.52
N CYS A 166 16.01 47.38 59.42
CA CYS A 166 16.90 46.29 59.82
C CYS A 166 16.37 44.94 59.31
N SER A 167 17.26 43.99 59.03
CA SER A 167 16.87 42.68 58.50
C SER A 167 16.12 41.81 59.51
N CYS A 168 15.04 41.18 59.05
CA CYS A 168 14.38 40.10 59.77
C CYS A 168 15.26 38.84 59.85
N SER A 169 14.97 37.96 60.81
CA SER A 169 15.49 36.59 60.79
C SER A 169 15.10 35.87 59.49
N SER A 170 15.98 34.98 58.98
CA SER A 170 15.87 34.34 57.65
C SER A 170 14.59 33.54 57.40
N ASN A 171 13.85 33.18 58.45
CA ASN A 171 12.60 32.42 58.37
C ASN A 171 11.33 33.30 58.40
N CYS A 172 11.47 34.60 58.69
CA CYS A 172 10.35 35.55 58.68
C CYS A 172 10.16 36.13 57.28
N LYS A 173 8.90 36.32 56.89
CA LYS A 173 8.53 37.14 55.73
C LYS A 173 8.39 38.61 56.12
N THR A 174 7.73 38.87 57.25
CA THR A 174 7.69 40.18 57.92
C THR A 174 7.99 40.01 59.40
N CYS A 175 8.53 41.04 60.05
CA CYS A 175 8.89 41.00 61.47
C CYS A 175 8.70 42.36 62.14
N SER A 176 8.56 42.36 63.46
CA SER A 176 8.55 43.57 64.29
C SER A 176 9.90 43.83 64.96
N SER A 177 10.78 42.82 65.00
CA SER A 177 12.18 42.92 65.39
C SER A 177 13.00 41.83 64.72
N SER A 178 14.32 41.84 64.91
CA SER A 178 15.22 40.79 64.40
C SER A 178 14.84 39.38 64.89
N GLU A 179 14.14 39.26 66.02
CA GLU A 179 13.77 37.98 66.65
C GLU A 179 12.27 37.64 66.62
N ILE A 180 11.40 38.63 66.39
CA ILE A 180 9.94 38.46 66.43
C ILE A 180 9.36 38.60 65.02
N CYS A 181 9.01 37.48 64.41
CA CYS A 181 8.29 37.44 63.15
C CYS A 181 6.81 37.83 63.34
N THR A 182 6.24 38.51 62.34
CA THR A 182 4.81 38.80 62.23
C THR A 182 4.15 38.01 61.09
N ASP A 183 4.94 37.57 60.11
CA ASP A 183 4.54 36.64 59.06
C ASP A 183 5.72 35.74 58.69
N CYS A 184 5.44 34.54 58.20
CA CYS A 184 6.44 33.52 57.93
C CYS A 184 6.63 33.26 56.43
N ASN A 185 7.84 32.82 56.06
CA ASN A 185 8.08 32.34 54.72
C ASN A 185 7.26 31.05 54.45
N THR A 186 6.97 30.79 53.17
CA THR A 186 6.21 29.62 52.72
C THR A 186 6.75 28.31 53.31
N GLY A 187 5.85 27.40 53.69
CA GLY A 187 6.22 26.15 54.36
C GLY A 187 6.49 26.27 55.86
N LYS A 188 6.19 27.42 56.48
CA LYS A 188 6.30 27.63 57.94
C LYS A 188 5.04 28.28 58.50
N TYR A 189 4.79 28.11 59.80
CA TYR A 189 3.70 28.77 60.53
C TYR A 189 4.23 29.58 61.71
N LEU A 190 3.51 30.65 62.05
CA LEU A 190 3.87 31.54 63.15
C LEU A 190 3.40 30.95 64.49
N TYR A 191 4.33 30.76 65.42
CA TYR A 191 4.05 30.32 66.78
C TYR A 191 4.88 31.13 67.77
N ASN A 192 4.21 31.91 68.63
CA ASN A 192 4.84 32.78 69.63
C ASN A 192 5.96 33.67 69.06
N GLY A 193 5.70 34.33 67.93
CA GLY A 193 6.67 35.22 67.28
C GLY A 193 7.81 34.51 66.52
N LYS A 194 7.79 33.16 66.43
CA LYS A 194 8.78 32.36 65.69
C LYS A 194 8.14 31.57 64.56
N CYS A 195 8.88 31.38 63.47
CA CYS A 195 8.42 30.58 62.34
C CYS A 195 8.94 29.14 62.45
N LEU A 196 8.02 28.19 62.60
CA LEU A 196 8.29 26.75 62.69
C LEU A 196 7.92 26.05 61.38
N ASP A 197 8.63 24.98 61.03
CA ASP A 197 8.42 24.27 59.77
C ASP A 197 7.09 23.49 59.75
N CYS A 198 6.39 23.57 58.62
CA CYS A 198 5.24 22.72 58.35
C CYS A 198 5.68 21.32 57.92
N GLN A 199 4.92 20.30 58.29
CA GLN A 199 5.17 18.93 57.83
C GLN A 199 4.48 18.66 56.48
N PHE A 200 5.26 18.55 55.40
CA PHE A 200 4.81 18.23 54.03
C PHE A 200 3.76 19.21 53.43
N CYS A 201 3.71 20.45 53.91
CA CYS A 201 2.75 21.48 53.49
C CYS A 201 3.39 22.69 52.84
N TYR A 202 2.71 23.22 51.82
CA TYR A 202 2.97 24.53 51.25
C TYR A 202 2.53 25.65 52.21
N SER A 203 1.35 25.50 52.81
CA SER A 203 0.80 26.41 53.82
C SER A 203 0.16 25.65 54.98
N CYS A 204 0.42 26.09 56.21
CA CYS A 204 -0.15 25.47 57.41
C CYS A 204 -0.41 26.50 58.51
N HIS A 205 -1.33 26.18 59.42
CA HIS A 205 -1.64 26.98 60.61
C HIS A 205 -1.04 26.39 61.89
N THR A 206 -0.74 25.09 61.86
CA THR A 206 -0.01 24.36 62.91
C THR A 206 0.87 23.31 62.25
N GLN A 207 1.77 22.65 63.00
CA GLN A 207 2.68 21.62 62.49
C GLN A 207 2.00 20.54 61.64
N THR A 208 0.75 20.19 61.98
CA THR A 208 -0.08 19.19 61.29
C THR A 208 -1.38 19.75 60.70
N GLY A 209 -1.62 21.06 60.80
CA GLY A 209 -2.85 21.73 60.36
C GLY A 209 -2.64 22.38 59.00
N CYS A 210 -2.63 21.56 57.96
CA CYS A 210 -2.34 21.96 56.61
C CYS A 210 -3.54 22.55 55.88
N SER A 211 -3.33 23.66 55.18
CA SER A 211 -4.31 24.23 54.25
C SER A 211 -4.00 23.92 52.80
N GLN A 212 -2.73 23.66 52.46
CA GLN A 212 -2.31 23.26 51.12
C GLN A 212 -1.07 22.37 51.17
N CYS A 213 -1.12 21.21 50.53
CA CYS A 213 -0.02 20.26 50.45
C CYS A 213 0.98 20.61 49.34
N TRP A 214 2.25 20.22 49.53
CA TRP A 214 3.24 20.26 48.45
C TRP A 214 2.84 19.31 47.30
N THR A 215 3.38 19.58 46.11
CA THR A 215 3.23 18.69 44.96
C THR A 215 3.66 17.27 45.30
N GLY A 216 2.82 16.28 44.96
CA GLY A 216 3.04 14.87 45.31
C GLY A 216 2.43 14.44 46.65
N TYR A 217 1.74 15.34 47.36
CA TYR A 217 1.01 15.05 48.59
C TYR A 217 -0.45 15.52 48.49
N TYR A 218 -1.34 14.85 49.22
CA TYR A 218 -2.76 15.17 49.32
C TYR A 218 -3.23 15.29 50.77
N GLN A 219 -4.33 16.00 50.99
CA GLN A 219 -4.85 16.31 52.32
C GLN A 219 -5.59 15.10 52.94
N GLU A 220 -5.20 14.76 54.16
CA GLU A 220 -5.79 13.66 54.94
C GLU A 220 -5.64 13.93 56.44
N ASN A 221 -6.75 13.84 57.19
CA ASN A 221 -6.78 14.05 58.64
C ASN A 221 -6.09 15.37 59.08
N ASN A 222 -6.41 16.47 58.41
CA ASN A 222 -5.80 17.80 58.56
C ASN A 222 -4.32 17.93 58.18
N GLY A 223 -3.60 16.84 57.90
CA GLY A 223 -2.21 16.84 57.42
C GLY A 223 -2.08 16.49 55.93
N CYS A 224 -0.84 16.24 55.48
CA CYS A 224 -0.53 15.84 54.10
C CYS A 224 0.07 14.43 54.05
N THR A 225 -0.46 13.61 53.15
CA THR A 225 -0.02 12.23 52.91
C THR A 225 0.56 12.11 51.50
N PRO A 226 1.68 11.39 51.30
CA PRO A 226 2.25 11.22 49.97
C PRO A 226 1.30 10.45 49.05
N CYS A 227 1.23 10.88 47.79
CA CYS A 227 0.46 10.20 46.75
C CYS A 227 1.04 8.82 46.42
N ASP A 228 0.17 7.95 45.90
CA ASP A 228 0.55 6.63 45.41
C ASP A 228 1.65 6.73 44.33
N PRO A 229 2.71 5.90 44.35
CA PRO A 229 3.75 5.89 43.32
C PRO A 229 3.23 5.63 41.90
N ASN A 230 2.08 4.95 41.76
CA ASN A 230 1.42 4.70 40.49
C ASN A 230 0.45 5.83 40.09
N CYS A 231 0.40 6.91 40.86
CA CYS A 231 -0.35 8.10 40.50
C CYS A 231 0.42 8.94 39.48
N ASN A 232 -0.25 9.29 38.39
CA ASN A 232 0.30 10.20 37.37
C ASN A 232 -0.02 11.66 37.72
N THR A 233 -1.24 11.93 38.17
CA THR A 233 -1.67 13.28 38.59
C THR A 233 -2.17 13.25 40.03
N CYS A 234 -1.40 13.86 40.92
CA CYS A 234 -1.70 13.98 42.34
C CYS A 234 -2.37 15.34 42.62
N GLY A 235 -3.62 15.32 43.07
CA GLY A 235 -4.36 16.52 43.49
C GLY A 235 -4.35 16.69 45.01
N GLN A 236 -4.95 17.79 45.48
CA GLN A 236 -5.05 18.09 46.93
C GLN A 236 -5.97 17.12 47.69
N THR A 237 -6.84 16.39 47.00
CA THR A 237 -7.78 15.43 47.63
C THR A 237 -7.40 13.96 47.44
N GLY A 238 -6.32 13.67 46.70
CA GLY A 238 -5.85 12.33 46.39
C GLY A 238 -5.36 12.21 44.94
N CYS A 239 -5.10 10.97 44.50
CA CYS A 239 -4.80 10.71 43.10
C CYS A 239 -6.03 10.92 42.22
N THR A 240 -5.89 11.68 41.13
CA THR A 240 -6.98 11.94 40.16
C THR A 240 -6.77 11.22 38.83
N LEU A 241 -5.55 10.81 38.53
CA LEU A 241 -5.21 10.03 37.34
C LEU A 241 -4.07 9.06 37.68
N CYS A 242 -4.33 7.77 37.52
CA CYS A 242 -3.32 6.73 37.69
C CYS A 242 -2.56 6.47 36.39
N ARG A 243 -1.39 5.84 36.50
CA ARG A 243 -0.66 5.29 35.34
C ARG A 243 -1.48 4.20 34.66
N ASN A 244 -1.17 3.92 33.40
CA ASN A 244 -1.75 2.79 32.67
C ASN A 244 -1.62 1.50 33.49
N THR A 245 -2.59 0.59 33.36
CA THR A 245 -2.80 -0.62 34.17
C THR A 245 -3.30 -0.40 35.60
N TYR A 246 -3.63 0.83 35.99
CA TYR A 246 -4.24 1.16 37.27
C TYR A 246 -5.49 2.05 37.10
N TYR A 247 -6.41 1.96 38.05
CA TYR A 247 -7.60 2.82 38.17
C TYR A 247 -7.59 3.58 39.49
N VAL A 248 -8.34 4.68 39.56
CA VAL A 248 -8.48 5.45 40.80
C VAL A 248 -9.39 4.70 41.77
N GLU A 249 -8.82 4.29 42.91
CA GLU A 249 -9.52 3.63 44.00
C GLU A 249 -9.49 4.52 45.24
N GLY A 250 -10.57 5.28 45.43
CA GLY A 250 -10.63 6.31 46.47
C GLY A 250 -9.60 7.41 46.22
N LYS A 251 -8.52 7.42 47.01
CA LYS A 251 -7.40 8.39 46.90
C LYS A 251 -6.12 7.79 46.30
N LYS A 252 -6.10 6.48 46.03
CA LYS A 252 -4.94 5.69 45.60
C LYS A 252 -5.19 5.00 44.26
N CYS A 253 -4.23 4.23 43.79
CA CYS A 253 -4.32 3.51 42.53
C CYS A 253 -4.51 2.01 42.74
N GLY A 254 -5.68 1.48 42.39
CA GLY A 254 -5.96 0.05 42.32
C GLY A 254 -5.47 -0.54 41.00
N LYS A 255 -5.04 -1.80 40.98
CA LYS A 255 -4.52 -2.45 39.77
C LYS A 255 -5.67 -2.96 38.89
N CYS A 256 -5.60 -2.74 37.58
CA CYS A 256 -6.51 -3.33 36.62
C CYS A 256 -6.37 -4.87 36.57
N THR A 257 -7.39 -5.52 36.02
CA THR A 257 -7.38 -6.96 35.74
C THR A 257 -6.36 -7.33 34.67
N SER A 258 -6.00 -8.61 34.59
CA SER A 258 -5.06 -9.12 33.58
C SER A 258 -5.51 -8.76 32.16
N ASN A 259 -4.54 -8.48 31.29
CA ASN A 259 -4.74 -8.13 29.87
C ASN A 259 -5.47 -6.80 29.64
N CYS A 260 -5.73 -6.02 30.70
CA CYS A 260 -6.33 -4.71 30.63
C CYS A 260 -5.28 -3.61 30.80
N ASN A 261 -5.14 -2.74 29.80
CA ASN A 261 -4.22 -1.60 29.82
C ASN A 261 -4.84 -0.34 30.46
N ALA A 262 -6.17 -0.19 30.39
CA ALA A 262 -6.91 0.87 31.08
C ALA A 262 -8.28 0.36 31.56
N CYS A 263 -8.67 0.69 32.79
CA CYS A 263 -9.92 0.22 33.40
C CYS A 263 -10.56 1.29 34.29
N ASN A 264 -11.85 1.10 34.58
CA ASN A 264 -12.62 1.94 35.51
C ASN A 264 -12.84 1.25 36.87
N GLY A 265 -12.28 0.06 37.08
CA GLY A 265 -12.47 -0.71 38.30
C GLY A 265 -11.76 -2.06 38.28
N PRO A 266 -11.87 -2.84 39.37
CA PRO A 266 -11.12 -4.07 39.57
C PRO A 266 -11.71 -5.29 38.86
N ASN A 267 -12.92 -5.20 38.30
CA ASN A 267 -13.58 -6.37 37.72
C ASN A 267 -13.21 -6.56 36.24
N ASN A 268 -13.24 -7.81 35.77
CA ASN A 268 -12.86 -8.18 34.40
C ASN A 268 -13.68 -7.47 33.33
N ASN A 269 -14.93 -7.08 33.62
CA ASN A 269 -15.85 -6.38 32.73
C ASN A 269 -15.77 -4.85 32.82
N GLN A 270 -14.79 -4.29 33.55
CA GLN A 270 -14.59 -2.85 33.71
C GLN A 270 -13.35 -2.36 32.96
N CYS A 271 -12.82 -3.16 32.04
CA CYS A 271 -11.75 -2.73 31.16
C CYS A 271 -12.31 -1.77 30.10
N THR A 272 -11.52 -0.76 29.73
CA THR A 272 -11.82 0.19 28.64
C THR A 272 -10.82 0.06 27.50
N ASN A 273 -9.60 -0.41 27.78
CA ASN A 273 -8.59 -0.64 26.75
C ASN A 273 -7.74 -1.87 27.09
N CYS A 274 -7.61 -2.78 26.13
CA CYS A 274 -6.87 -4.02 26.29
C CYS A 274 -5.40 -3.87 25.92
N VAL A 275 -4.56 -4.80 26.35
CA VAL A 275 -3.19 -4.92 25.85
C VAL A 275 -3.19 -5.37 24.38
N ALA A 276 -2.04 -5.26 23.70
CA ALA A 276 -1.91 -5.69 22.31
C ALA A 276 -2.32 -7.17 22.13
N ASN A 277 -2.93 -7.49 20.98
CA ASN A 277 -3.52 -8.79 20.63
C ASN A 277 -4.79 -9.19 21.42
N TYR A 278 -5.37 -8.28 22.20
CA TYR A 278 -6.67 -8.47 22.84
C TYR A 278 -7.66 -7.42 22.32
N TYR A 279 -8.91 -7.84 22.19
CA TYR A 279 -10.03 -6.97 21.83
C TYR A 279 -11.04 -6.91 22.97
N ILE A 280 -11.79 -5.82 23.05
CA ILE A 280 -12.78 -5.60 24.10
C ILE A 280 -14.14 -6.18 23.68
N GLN A 281 -14.78 -6.90 24.59
CA GLN A 281 -16.14 -7.39 24.44
C GLN A 281 -16.86 -7.26 25.79
N VAL A 282 -17.82 -6.34 25.83
CA VAL A 282 -18.61 -6.04 27.04
C VAL A 282 -17.69 -5.76 28.25
N GLY A 283 -16.70 -4.90 28.02
CA GLY A 283 -15.73 -4.48 29.04
C GLY A 283 -14.70 -5.53 29.44
N THR A 284 -14.69 -6.71 28.80
CA THR A 284 -13.72 -7.79 29.04
C THR A 284 -12.74 -7.91 27.88
N CYS A 285 -11.46 -8.11 28.17
CA CYS A 285 -10.44 -8.34 27.14
C CYS A 285 -10.40 -9.81 26.73
N ILE A 286 -10.67 -10.06 25.46
CA ILE A 286 -10.62 -11.40 24.83
C ILE A 286 -9.41 -11.44 23.90
N GLU A 287 -8.65 -12.53 23.97
CA GLU A 287 -7.50 -12.73 23.09
C GLU A 287 -7.96 -12.89 21.64
N CYS A 288 -7.28 -12.24 20.71
CA CYS A 288 -7.55 -12.41 19.29
C CYS A 288 -7.17 -13.82 18.83
N ASP A 289 -7.87 -14.31 17.81
CA ASP A 289 -7.61 -15.61 17.20
C ASP A 289 -6.13 -15.76 16.78
N GLN A 290 -5.54 -16.92 17.02
CA GLN A 290 -4.17 -17.23 16.65
C GLN A 290 -3.91 -17.14 15.13
N ASN A 291 -4.95 -17.36 14.31
CA ASN A 291 -4.91 -17.23 12.87
C ASN A 291 -5.20 -15.80 12.40
N CYS A 292 -5.36 -14.86 13.34
CA CYS A 292 -5.42 -13.45 13.01
C CYS A 292 -4.05 -12.96 12.52
N ARG A 293 -4.06 -12.09 11.51
CA ARG A 293 -2.83 -11.50 11.00
C ARG A 293 -2.30 -10.48 12.01
N THR A 294 -0.99 -10.49 12.26
CA THR A 294 -0.33 -9.52 13.15
C THR A 294 -0.65 -8.09 12.75
N GLY A 295 -1.08 -7.27 13.70
CA GLY A 295 -1.49 -5.88 13.47
C GLY A 295 -2.96 -5.68 13.03
N TYR A 296 -3.72 -6.77 12.86
CA TYR A 296 -5.14 -6.72 12.44
C TYR A 296 -6.12 -7.13 13.54
N CYS A 297 -5.66 -7.21 14.79
CA CYS A 297 -6.52 -7.31 15.96
C CYS A 297 -7.03 -5.91 16.32
N GLY A 298 -8.26 -5.61 15.93
CA GLY A 298 -8.94 -4.36 16.22
C GLY A 298 -9.51 -4.33 17.63
N HIS A 299 -9.40 -3.18 18.31
CA HIS A 299 -9.81 -3.02 19.70
C HIS A 299 -11.28 -3.42 19.95
N ASP A 300 -12.25 -2.94 19.18
CA ASP A 300 -13.67 -3.32 19.35
C ASP A 300 -14.11 -4.52 18.48
N ASN A 301 -13.39 -4.75 17.38
CA ASN A 301 -13.85 -5.62 16.29
C ASN A 301 -13.22 -7.02 16.32
N GLY A 302 -12.26 -7.29 17.22
CA GLY A 302 -11.49 -8.52 17.19
C GLY A 302 -10.66 -8.62 15.92
N CYS A 303 -10.55 -9.82 15.34
CA CYS A 303 -9.77 -10.00 14.14
C CYS A 303 -10.44 -9.39 12.90
N THR A 304 -9.72 -8.49 12.21
CA THR A 304 -10.21 -7.82 11.00
C THR A 304 -9.60 -8.37 9.71
N GLN A 305 -8.48 -9.09 9.81
CA GLN A 305 -7.88 -9.85 8.71
C GLN A 305 -7.23 -11.12 9.23
N CYS A 306 -7.59 -12.25 8.62
CA CYS A 306 -7.00 -13.54 8.94
C CYS A 306 -5.80 -13.85 8.06
N GLN A 307 -4.99 -14.80 8.49
CA GLN A 307 -3.94 -15.42 7.69
C GLN A 307 -4.54 -16.20 6.51
N ASN A 308 -3.70 -16.56 5.54
CA ASN A 308 -4.11 -17.43 4.44
C ASN A 308 -4.74 -18.72 4.98
N HIS A 309 -5.69 -19.29 4.24
CA HIS A 309 -6.56 -20.42 4.60
C HIS A 309 -7.62 -20.12 5.66
N TYR A 310 -7.78 -18.86 6.08
CA TYR A 310 -8.83 -18.45 7.00
C TYR A 310 -9.56 -17.20 6.49
N PHE A 311 -10.82 -17.05 6.91
CA PHE A 311 -11.61 -15.85 6.68
C PHE A 311 -12.17 -15.33 8.01
N VAL A 312 -12.47 -14.04 8.04
CA VAL A 312 -13.04 -13.39 9.22
C VAL A 312 -14.47 -13.87 9.40
N SER A 313 -14.74 -14.52 10.52
CA SER A 313 -16.07 -14.92 10.98
C SER A 313 -16.36 -14.20 12.29
N GLU A 314 -17.23 -13.19 12.19
CA GLU A 314 -17.54 -12.25 13.28
C GLU A 314 -16.29 -11.50 13.76
N LYS A 315 -15.65 -11.99 14.83
CA LYS A 315 -14.44 -11.41 15.46
C LYS A 315 -13.24 -12.36 15.46
N SER A 316 -13.39 -13.53 14.85
CA SER A 316 -12.43 -14.65 14.87
C SER A 316 -12.14 -15.16 13.46
N CYS A 317 -11.23 -16.14 13.34
CA CYS A 317 -10.83 -16.68 12.05
C CYS A 317 -11.36 -18.10 11.86
N ALA A 318 -12.25 -18.27 10.89
CA ALA A 318 -12.76 -19.58 10.51
C ALA A 318 -11.98 -20.10 9.29
N ALA A 319 -11.78 -21.41 9.22
CA ALA A 319 -11.04 -22.03 8.13
C ALA A 319 -11.80 -21.92 6.79
N CYS A 320 -11.05 -21.62 5.73
CA CYS A 320 -11.52 -21.78 4.36
C CYS A 320 -11.74 -23.25 4.00
N HIS A 321 -12.43 -23.50 2.89
CA HIS A 321 -12.41 -24.82 2.27
C HIS A 321 -10.96 -25.21 1.92
N SER A 322 -10.62 -26.50 2.02
CA SER A 322 -9.23 -27.00 1.86
C SER A 322 -8.62 -26.73 0.49
N ASN A 323 -9.43 -26.41 -0.51
CA ASN A 323 -8.98 -26.11 -1.87
C ASN A 323 -8.62 -24.63 -2.08
N CYS A 324 -8.93 -23.75 -1.12
CA CYS A 324 -8.72 -22.30 -1.24
C CYS A 324 -7.44 -21.85 -0.50
N LEU A 325 -6.76 -20.84 -1.06
CA LEU A 325 -5.74 -20.08 -0.35
C LEU A 325 -6.36 -18.90 0.43
N THR A 326 -7.33 -18.22 -0.16
CA THR A 326 -8.17 -17.21 0.52
C THR A 326 -9.64 -17.42 0.12
N CYS A 327 -10.57 -17.03 0.98
CA CYS A 327 -12.00 -17.28 0.78
C CYS A 327 -12.86 -16.19 1.47
N SER A 328 -14.15 -16.13 1.10
CA SER A 328 -15.15 -15.33 1.83
C SER A 328 -16.01 -16.15 2.79
N SER A 329 -16.02 -17.48 2.66
CA SER A 329 -16.63 -18.40 3.63
C SER A 329 -15.96 -19.78 3.56
N ASN A 330 -16.42 -20.73 4.37
CA ASN A 330 -15.95 -22.12 4.34
C ASN A 330 -16.49 -22.94 3.15
N ALA A 331 -17.35 -22.37 2.32
CA ALA A 331 -17.94 -23.07 1.19
C ALA A 331 -16.91 -23.23 0.06
N GLU A 332 -16.95 -24.37 -0.62
CA GLU A 332 -16.02 -24.65 -1.71
C GLU A 332 -16.12 -23.66 -2.88
N SER A 333 -17.30 -23.07 -3.10
CA SER A 333 -17.58 -22.11 -4.18
C SER A 333 -17.28 -20.65 -3.82
N THR A 334 -16.69 -20.38 -2.65
CA THR A 334 -16.42 -19.02 -2.16
C THR A 334 -14.93 -18.75 -2.00
N CYS A 335 -14.08 -19.50 -2.71
CA CYS A 335 -12.67 -19.16 -2.82
C CYS A 335 -12.52 -17.78 -3.49
N LEU A 336 -11.52 -17.02 -3.04
CA LEU A 336 -11.08 -15.76 -3.65
C LEU A 336 -9.72 -15.92 -4.32
N SER A 337 -8.91 -16.88 -3.86
CA SER A 337 -7.66 -17.28 -4.51
C SER A 337 -7.34 -18.76 -4.25
N CYS A 338 -6.51 -19.34 -5.10
CA CYS A 338 -6.16 -20.76 -5.07
C CYS A 338 -4.71 -20.98 -4.67
N GLU A 339 -4.46 -22.11 -4.02
CA GLU A 339 -3.12 -22.59 -3.74
C GLU A 339 -2.41 -23.01 -5.05
N GLY A 340 -1.07 -23.08 -5.03
CA GLY A 340 -0.28 -23.55 -6.15
C GLY A 340 -0.72 -24.95 -6.63
N GLY A 341 -0.75 -25.15 -7.95
CA GLY A 341 -1.26 -26.39 -8.55
C GLY A 341 -2.78 -26.42 -8.77
N ARG A 342 -3.49 -25.33 -8.46
CA ARG A 342 -4.90 -25.11 -8.78
C ARG A 342 -5.12 -23.77 -9.49
N TYR A 343 -6.19 -23.66 -10.25
CA TYR A 343 -6.61 -22.41 -10.89
C TYR A 343 -8.04 -22.02 -10.50
N PHE A 344 -8.28 -20.72 -10.46
CA PHE A 344 -9.56 -20.13 -10.11
C PHE A 344 -10.56 -20.25 -11.26
N ASP A 345 -11.74 -20.78 -10.96
CA ASP A 345 -12.82 -20.95 -11.92
C ASP A 345 -14.18 -20.68 -11.26
N GLY A 346 -14.67 -19.44 -11.37
CA GLY A 346 -16.02 -19.07 -10.92
C GLY A 346 -16.27 -19.27 -9.42
N GLY A 347 -15.28 -19.04 -8.57
CA GLY A 347 -15.38 -19.24 -7.10
C GLY A 347 -14.82 -20.59 -6.63
N LEU A 348 -14.51 -21.51 -7.55
CA LEU A 348 -13.93 -22.81 -7.27
C LEU A 348 -12.42 -22.84 -7.58
N CYS A 349 -11.65 -23.59 -6.78
CA CYS A 349 -10.24 -23.87 -7.07
C CYS A 349 -10.05 -25.27 -7.67
N THR A 350 -9.97 -25.30 -9.00
CA THR A 350 -9.86 -26.55 -9.78
C THR A 350 -8.41 -26.98 -9.92
N VAL A 351 -8.14 -28.28 -9.78
CA VAL A 351 -6.79 -28.84 -9.96
C VAL A 351 -6.31 -28.60 -11.38
N CYS A 352 -5.07 -28.13 -11.51
CA CYS A 352 -4.40 -27.97 -12.80
C CYS A 352 -4.30 -29.30 -13.54
N ASP A 353 -4.29 -29.24 -14.86
CA ASP A 353 -4.04 -30.43 -15.66
C ASP A 353 -2.64 -30.97 -15.38
N THR A 354 -2.52 -32.27 -15.17
CA THR A 354 -1.23 -32.96 -15.01
C THR A 354 -0.31 -32.76 -16.21
N LEU A 355 -0.88 -32.49 -17.39
CA LEU A 355 -0.11 -32.22 -18.61
C LEU A 355 0.55 -30.83 -18.62
N CYS A 356 0.17 -29.92 -17.71
CA CYS A 356 0.67 -28.54 -17.67
C CYS A 356 1.17 -28.11 -16.27
N THR A 357 1.54 -29.04 -15.40
CA THR A 357 1.80 -28.75 -13.97
C THR A 357 2.79 -27.62 -13.73
N ASN A 358 3.87 -27.52 -14.52
CA ASN A 358 4.87 -26.44 -14.40
C ASN A 358 4.49 -25.15 -15.15
N ASN A 359 3.40 -25.18 -15.91
CA ASN A 359 2.87 -24.06 -16.70
C ASN A 359 1.40 -23.84 -16.34
N CYS A 360 1.08 -23.92 -15.04
CA CYS A 360 -0.25 -23.64 -14.54
C CYS A 360 -0.28 -22.35 -13.74
N ASP A 361 -1.02 -21.38 -14.25
CA ASP A 361 -1.30 -20.12 -13.60
C ASP A 361 -2.57 -20.22 -12.74
N THR A 362 -2.58 -19.55 -11.59
CA THR A 362 -3.68 -19.64 -10.63
C THR A 362 -4.97 -18.95 -11.10
N VAL A 363 -4.96 -18.22 -12.21
CA VAL A 363 -6.14 -17.56 -12.81
C VAL A 363 -6.43 -18.10 -14.20
N LEU A 364 -5.38 -18.26 -15.03
CA LEU A 364 -5.50 -18.67 -16.43
C LEU A 364 -5.52 -20.20 -16.61
N GLY A 365 -5.18 -20.97 -15.58
CA GLY A 365 -4.96 -22.43 -15.67
C GLY A 365 -3.74 -22.75 -16.54
N CYS A 366 -3.84 -23.74 -17.42
CA CYS A 366 -2.73 -24.10 -18.30
C CYS A 366 -2.37 -22.95 -19.25
N THR A 367 -1.12 -22.48 -19.19
CA THR A 367 -0.57 -21.45 -20.10
C THR A 367 0.26 -22.06 -21.23
N LEU A 368 0.74 -23.30 -21.06
CA LEU A 368 1.44 -24.06 -22.08
C LEU A 368 1.11 -25.55 -21.95
N CYS A 369 0.80 -26.19 -23.07
CA CYS A 369 0.56 -27.63 -23.17
C CYS A 369 1.70 -28.30 -23.97
N PRO A 370 2.01 -29.57 -23.70
CA PRO A 370 2.96 -30.34 -24.48
C PRO A 370 2.44 -30.58 -25.91
N ASP A 371 3.35 -30.94 -26.81
CA ASP A 371 3.01 -31.37 -28.17
C ASP A 371 1.88 -32.42 -28.16
N GLY A 372 1.02 -32.34 -29.16
CA GLY A 372 -0.19 -33.15 -29.26
C GLY A 372 -1.38 -32.65 -28.44
N HIS A 373 -1.26 -31.51 -27.75
CA HIS A 373 -2.37 -30.89 -27.01
C HIS A 373 -2.46 -29.38 -27.30
N PHE A 374 -3.66 -28.82 -27.12
CA PHE A 374 -3.92 -27.39 -27.15
C PHE A 374 -4.73 -26.97 -25.93
N ILE A 375 -4.64 -25.68 -25.58
CA ILE A 375 -5.37 -25.14 -24.44
C ILE A 375 -6.84 -24.91 -24.84
N LYS A 376 -7.76 -25.52 -24.11
CA LYS A 376 -9.20 -25.29 -24.20
C LYS A 376 -9.79 -25.27 -22.80
N ASN A 377 -10.57 -24.24 -22.47
CA ASN A 377 -11.17 -24.06 -21.15
C ASN A 377 -10.14 -24.22 -20.02
N LYS A 378 -8.98 -23.55 -20.16
CA LYS A 378 -7.86 -23.56 -19.19
C LYS A 378 -7.17 -24.92 -18.98
N ARG A 379 -7.46 -25.94 -19.80
CA ARG A 379 -6.91 -27.31 -19.71
C ARG A 379 -6.30 -27.77 -21.02
N CYS A 380 -5.45 -28.79 -20.97
CA CYS A 380 -4.83 -29.38 -22.16
C CYS A 380 -5.78 -30.42 -22.78
N THR A 381 -6.24 -30.13 -23.99
CA THR A 381 -7.10 -31.02 -24.78
C THR A 381 -6.29 -31.64 -25.91
N PRO A 382 -6.43 -32.95 -26.20
CA PRO A 382 -5.67 -33.60 -27.25
C PRO A 382 -6.02 -33.04 -28.65
N CYS A 383 -5.01 -32.97 -29.50
CA CYS A 383 -5.14 -32.72 -30.93
C CYS A 383 -5.69 -33.96 -31.65
N ASP A 384 -6.15 -33.77 -32.89
CA ASP A 384 -6.49 -34.89 -33.76
C ASP A 384 -5.27 -35.80 -34.03
N SER A 385 -5.53 -37.06 -34.35
CA SER A 385 -4.53 -38.14 -34.37
C SER A 385 -3.31 -37.87 -35.24
N ASN A 386 -3.45 -37.13 -36.35
CA ASN A 386 -2.35 -36.81 -37.28
C ASN A 386 -1.68 -35.46 -36.99
N CYS A 387 -2.26 -34.58 -36.18
CA CYS A 387 -1.61 -33.33 -35.79
C CYS A 387 -0.47 -33.64 -34.82
N LYS A 388 0.72 -33.08 -35.06
CA LYS A 388 1.79 -33.03 -34.06
C LYS A 388 1.56 -31.88 -33.09
N THR A 389 1.19 -30.70 -33.59
CA THR A 389 0.74 -29.56 -32.78
C THR A 389 -0.55 -28.98 -33.38
N CYS A 390 -1.42 -28.41 -32.56
CA CYS A 390 -2.68 -27.80 -32.98
C CYS A 390 -3.00 -26.54 -32.18
N SER A 391 -3.96 -25.73 -32.66
CA SER A 391 -4.36 -24.47 -32.02
C SER A 391 -5.87 -24.28 -32.04
N LEU A 392 -6.46 -23.71 -30.98
CA LEU A 392 -7.89 -23.36 -30.84
C LEU A 392 -8.88 -24.54 -30.87
N GLN A 393 -8.64 -25.57 -31.69
CA GLN A 393 -9.45 -26.75 -31.93
C GLN A 393 -8.54 -27.94 -32.27
N SER A 394 -8.99 -29.16 -31.97
CA SER A 394 -8.21 -30.38 -32.21
C SER A 394 -7.88 -30.60 -33.69
N THR A 395 -8.75 -30.11 -34.58
CA THR A 395 -8.66 -30.25 -36.05
C THR A 395 -7.83 -29.16 -36.74
N ASN A 396 -7.45 -28.10 -36.03
CA ASN A 396 -6.65 -27.00 -36.57
C ASN A 396 -5.18 -27.29 -36.24
N CYS A 397 -4.56 -28.14 -37.05
CA CYS A 397 -3.16 -28.52 -36.92
C CYS A 397 -2.25 -27.35 -37.34
N LEU A 398 -1.21 -27.10 -36.55
CA LEU A 398 -0.10 -26.22 -36.89
C LEU A 398 1.09 -27.00 -37.47
N SER A 399 1.22 -28.28 -37.12
CA SER A 399 2.22 -29.18 -37.68
C SER A 399 1.72 -30.62 -37.68
N CYS A 400 2.33 -31.47 -38.50
CA CYS A 400 1.89 -32.84 -38.73
C CYS A 400 2.89 -33.86 -38.21
N LYS A 401 2.38 -35.02 -37.80
CA LYS A 401 3.21 -36.19 -37.46
C LYS A 401 3.84 -36.76 -38.74
N GLN A 402 4.96 -37.46 -38.59
CA GLN A 402 5.64 -38.13 -39.71
C GLN A 402 4.65 -39.05 -40.46
N GLY A 403 4.73 -39.05 -41.81
CA GLY A 403 3.78 -39.77 -42.67
C GLY A 403 2.52 -38.97 -43.05
N SER A 404 2.39 -37.73 -42.57
CA SER A 404 1.33 -36.80 -42.96
C SER A 404 1.88 -35.41 -43.29
N TYR A 405 1.13 -34.65 -44.11
CA TYR A 405 1.49 -33.30 -44.54
C TYR A 405 0.36 -32.31 -44.25
N ILE A 406 0.72 -31.05 -44.02
CA ILE A 406 -0.22 -29.99 -43.68
C ILE A 406 -0.84 -29.38 -44.94
N GLN A 407 -2.17 -29.34 -44.98
CA GLN A 407 -2.93 -28.64 -46.01
C GLN A 407 -4.17 -28.01 -45.38
N ASN A 408 -4.33 -26.69 -45.51
CA ASN A 408 -5.43 -25.92 -44.92
C ASN A 408 -5.64 -26.20 -43.42
N ASN A 409 -4.54 -26.17 -42.64
CA ASN A 409 -4.50 -26.48 -41.20
C ASN A 409 -5.00 -27.89 -40.84
N LYS A 410 -5.03 -28.84 -41.78
CA LYS A 410 -5.34 -30.25 -41.53
C LYS A 410 -4.17 -31.13 -41.95
N CYS A 411 -3.91 -32.17 -41.18
CA CYS A 411 -2.89 -33.16 -41.53
C CYS A 411 -3.50 -34.29 -42.35
N LEU A 412 -3.14 -34.33 -43.63
CA LEU A 412 -3.54 -35.38 -44.56
C LEU A 412 -2.45 -36.44 -44.61
N LEU A 413 -2.85 -37.71 -44.66
CA LEU A 413 -1.90 -38.80 -44.81
C LEU A 413 -1.24 -38.72 -46.19
N CYS A 414 0.07 -38.96 -46.24
CA CYS A 414 0.73 -39.18 -47.51
C CYS A 414 0.16 -40.42 -48.19
N SER A 415 0.12 -40.40 -49.52
CA SER A 415 -0.27 -41.54 -50.33
C SER A 415 0.55 -42.78 -49.96
N SER A 416 -0.08 -43.95 -49.92
CA SER A 416 0.61 -45.24 -49.73
C SER A 416 1.61 -45.54 -50.85
N TYR A 417 1.50 -44.85 -51.99
CA TYR A 417 2.41 -44.93 -53.12
C TYR A 417 3.56 -43.92 -53.06
N CYS A 418 3.71 -43.21 -51.94
CA CYS A 418 4.86 -42.37 -51.68
C CYS A 418 6.04 -43.23 -51.23
N THR A 419 7.22 -43.00 -51.80
CA THR A 419 8.43 -43.75 -51.43
C THR A 419 8.72 -43.57 -49.93
N THR A 420 9.20 -44.64 -49.29
CA THR A 420 9.52 -44.63 -47.85
C THR A 420 10.46 -43.48 -47.51
N ASN A 421 10.17 -42.75 -46.42
CA ASN A 421 10.91 -41.55 -45.98
C ASN A 421 10.89 -40.35 -46.95
N LYS A 422 10.03 -40.35 -47.96
CA LYS A 422 9.87 -39.24 -48.92
C LYS A 422 8.59 -38.43 -48.72
N CYS A 423 7.94 -38.59 -47.57
CA CYS A 423 6.81 -37.78 -47.14
C CYS A 423 7.29 -36.60 -46.28
N ASP A 424 7.27 -35.40 -46.86
CA ASP A 424 7.58 -34.15 -46.17
C ASP A 424 6.32 -33.55 -45.54
N THR A 425 6.44 -32.99 -44.33
CA THR A 425 5.29 -32.49 -43.58
C THR A 425 4.65 -31.22 -44.17
N ILE A 426 5.29 -30.56 -45.14
CA ILE A 426 4.81 -29.34 -45.80
C ILE A 426 4.57 -29.59 -47.29
N GLN A 427 5.49 -30.27 -47.96
CA GLN A 427 5.48 -30.49 -49.41
C GLN A 427 4.74 -31.76 -49.84
N GLY A 428 4.22 -32.54 -48.88
CA GLY A 428 3.57 -33.83 -49.16
C GLY A 428 4.58 -34.86 -49.66
N CYS A 429 4.15 -35.72 -50.57
CA CYS A 429 5.06 -36.68 -51.17
C CYS A 429 6.09 -35.98 -52.08
N THR A 430 7.37 -36.16 -51.80
CA THR A 430 8.48 -35.62 -52.60
C THR A 430 8.90 -36.56 -53.73
N GLU A 431 8.66 -37.86 -53.58
CA GLU A 431 9.04 -38.89 -54.55
C GLU A 431 8.04 -40.06 -54.51
N CYS A 432 7.43 -40.38 -55.64
CA CYS A 432 6.48 -41.48 -55.78
C CYS A 432 7.17 -42.79 -56.14
N MET A 433 6.57 -43.92 -55.75
CA MET A 433 6.99 -45.24 -56.22
C MET A 433 6.83 -45.36 -57.74
N ASN A 434 7.60 -46.27 -58.37
CA ASN A 434 7.44 -46.59 -59.79
C ASN A 434 5.98 -46.96 -60.12
N GLY A 435 5.51 -46.56 -61.29
CA GLY A 435 4.11 -46.67 -61.71
C GLY A 435 3.20 -45.54 -61.20
N TYR A 436 3.74 -44.53 -60.50
CA TYR A 436 3.01 -43.36 -60.02
C TYR A 436 3.77 -42.06 -60.32
N TYR A 437 3.03 -40.97 -60.54
CA TYR A 437 3.58 -39.64 -60.69
C TYR A 437 3.05 -38.69 -59.62
N LYS A 438 3.87 -37.70 -59.27
CA LYS A 438 3.50 -36.66 -58.32
C LYS A 438 2.61 -35.64 -59.02
N ASN A 439 1.44 -35.37 -58.43
CA ASN A 439 0.63 -34.21 -58.78
C ASN A 439 0.29 -33.46 -57.49
N ASN A 440 0.75 -32.21 -57.39
CA ASN A 440 0.75 -31.44 -56.16
C ASN A 440 1.44 -32.19 -55.01
N MET A 441 0.72 -32.49 -53.93
CA MET A 441 1.25 -33.10 -52.70
C MET A 441 1.08 -34.62 -52.65
N THR A 442 0.47 -35.24 -53.68
CA THR A 442 0.11 -36.67 -53.68
C THR A 442 0.51 -37.40 -54.97
N CYS A 443 0.51 -38.73 -54.90
CA CYS A 443 0.90 -39.62 -56.00
C CYS A 443 -0.33 -40.20 -56.68
N PHE A 444 -0.38 -40.10 -58.00
CA PHE A 444 -1.42 -40.68 -58.85
C PHE A 444 -0.84 -41.75 -59.75
N LYS A 445 -1.63 -42.75 -60.09
CA LYS A 445 -1.19 -43.87 -60.93
C LYS A 445 -0.86 -43.38 -62.35
N CYS A 446 0.21 -43.93 -62.93
CA CYS A 446 0.54 -43.77 -64.33
C CYS A 446 -0.47 -44.51 -65.23
N HIS A 447 -0.44 -44.17 -66.53
CA HIS A 447 -1.05 -45.01 -67.55
C HIS A 447 -0.45 -46.42 -67.50
N GLU A 448 -1.25 -47.45 -67.78
CA GLU A 448 -0.88 -48.86 -67.59
C GLU A 448 0.32 -49.33 -68.45
N GLU A 449 0.65 -48.59 -69.49
CA GLU A 449 1.77 -48.90 -70.39
C GLU A 449 3.10 -48.25 -69.95
N CYS A 450 3.10 -47.37 -68.95
CA CYS A 450 4.29 -46.66 -68.48
C CYS A 450 4.86 -47.29 -67.19
N LEU A 451 6.18 -47.43 -67.12
CA LEU A 451 6.88 -47.78 -65.87
C LEU A 451 7.06 -46.55 -64.97
N THR A 452 7.43 -45.40 -65.54
CA THR A 452 7.40 -44.09 -64.87
C THR A 452 6.78 -43.06 -65.80
N CYS A 453 6.10 -42.05 -65.27
CA CYS A 453 5.38 -41.07 -66.07
C CYS A 453 5.43 -39.66 -65.47
N SER A 454 5.13 -38.65 -66.28
CA SER A 454 4.93 -37.26 -65.86
C SER A 454 3.44 -36.96 -65.59
N ASN A 455 2.52 -37.74 -66.17
CA ASN A 455 1.08 -37.67 -65.96
C ASN A 455 0.40 -39.00 -66.33
N ASN A 456 -0.92 -39.11 -66.09
CA ASN A 456 -1.72 -40.33 -66.37
C ASN A 456 -2.12 -40.51 -67.87
N GLN A 457 -1.57 -39.74 -68.79
CA GLN A 457 -1.91 -39.87 -70.21
C GLN A 457 -1.00 -40.89 -70.89
N VAL A 458 -1.48 -41.46 -71.99
CA VAL A 458 -0.73 -42.41 -72.84
C VAL A 458 0.60 -41.81 -73.35
N ASN A 459 0.62 -40.50 -73.63
CA ASN A 459 1.79 -39.73 -74.03
C ASN A 459 2.51 -39.07 -72.82
N GLY A 460 2.22 -39.53 -71.61
CA GLY A 460 2.84 -39.06 -70.37
C GLY A 460 4.00 -39.92 -69.90
N CYS A 461 4.41 -40.96 -70.63
CA CYS A 461 5.46 -41.87 -70.18
C CYS A 461 6.85 -41.21 -70.20
N LEU A 462 7.65 -41.53 -69.19
CA LEU A 462 9.07 -41.19 -69.08
C LEU A 462 9.96 -42.43 -69.26
N THR A 463 9.49 -43.59 -68.81
CA THR A 463 10.13 -44.90 -69.03
C THR A 463 9.06 -45.96 -69.27
N CYS A 464 9.45 -47.04 -69.96
CA CYS A 464 8.53 -48.13 -70.32
C CYS A 464 8.87 -49.41 -69.57
N GLU A 465 7.86 -50.26 -69.37
CA GLU A 465 8.06 -51.62 -68.88
C GLU A 465 8.84 -52.47 -69.90
N ASN A 466 9.40 -53.58 -69.45
CA ASN A 466 10.18 -54.48 -70.30
C ASN A 466 9.36 -54.97 -71.51
N GLY A 467 9.97 -54.96 -72.70
CA GLY A 467 9.31 -55.33 -73.96
C GLY A 467 8.66 -54.18 -74.71
N ARG A 468 8.79 -52.93 -74.21
CA ARG A 468 8.32 -51.71 -74.86
C ARG A 468 9.46 -50.70 -74.99
N TYR A 469 9.37 -49.81 -75.98
CA TYR A 469 10.31 -48.71 -76.18
C TYR A 469 9.59 -47.37 -76.17
N LEU A 470 10.28 -46.33 -75.71
CA LEU A 470 9.75 -44.98 -75.61
C LEU A 470 9.82 -44.28 -76.97
N ASN A 471 8.67 -43.82 -77.45
CA ASN A 471 8.54 -43.05 -78.67
C ASN A 471 7.60 -41.86 -78.46
N ASN A 472 8.11 -40.63 -78.56
CA ASN A 472 7.35 -39.39 -78.33
C ASN A 472 6.52 -39.43 -77.02
N ASN A 473 7.16 -39.83 -75.92
CA ASN A 473 6.55 -39.97 -74.59
C ASN A 473 5.43 -41.04 -74.49
N GLN A 474 5.30 -41.93 -75.47
CA GLN A 474 4.40 -43.08 -75.44
C GLN A 474 5.20 -44.39 -75.48
N CYS A 475 4.75 -45.39 -74.71
CA CYS A 475 5.38 -46.71 -74.67
C CYS A 475 4.77 -47.63 -75.72
N VAL A 476 5.55 -47.91 -76.75
CA VAL A 476 5.14 -48.73 -77.89
C VAL A 476 5.71 -50.13 -77.74
N GLU A 477 4.90 -51.16 -78.02
CA GLU A 477 5.38 -52.55 -78.04
C GLU A 477 6.52 -52.74 -79.04
N CYS A 478 7.54 -53.47 -78.61
CA CYS A 478 8.62 -53.86 -79.50
C CYS A 478 8.11 -54.76 -80.62
N ASP A 479 8.76 -54.65 -81.77
CA ASP A 479 8.41 -55.42 -82.94
C ASP A 479 8.47 -56.93 -82.63
N ASN A 480 7.45 -57.69 -83.02
CA ASN A 480 7.42 -59.14 -82.86
C ASN A 480 8.57 -59.84 -83.59
N ASN A 481 9.18 -59.16 -84.58
CA ASN A 481 10.35 -59.64 -85.31
C ASN A 481 11.68 -59.22 -84.65
N CYS A 482 11.65 -58.58 -83.49
CA CYS A 482 12.85 -58.33 -82.70
C CYS A 482 13.36 -59.62 -82.03
N GLU A 483 14.68 -59.78 -81.92
CA GLU A 483 15.23 -60.88 -81.12
C GLU A 483 14.97 -60.69 -79.62
N ILE A 484 14.86 -61.79 -78.89
CA ILE A 484 14.61 -61.79 -77.44
C ILE A 484 15.74 -61.01 -76.73
N ASN A 485 15.37 -60.15 -75.78
CA ASN A 485 16.27 -59.27 -75.02
C ASN A 485 17.05 -58.23 -75.84
N MET A 486 16.73 -58.05 -77.14
CA MET A 486 17.34 -57.04 -78.01
C MET A 486 16.45 -55.80 -78.19
N CYS A 487 15.41 -55.67 -77.36
CA CYS A 487 14.53 -54.50 -77.31
C CYS A 487 15.04 -53.52 -76.25
N ASP A 488 15.65 -52.42 -76.69
CA ASP A 488 16.11 -51.35 -75.81
C ASP A 488 15.00 -50.31 -75.56
N VAL A 489 14.88 -49.82 -74.33
CA VAL A 489 13.80 -48.92 -73.90
C VAL A 489 13.86 -47.56 -74.59
N VAL A 490 15.03 -47.13 -75.09
CA VAL A 490 15.20 -45.83 -75.78
C VAL A 490 15.31 -46.01 -77.29
N SER A 491 16.10 -46.98 -77.72
CA SER A 491 16.52 -47.18 -79.10
C SER A 491 15.65 -48.20 -79.86
N GLY A 492 14.68 -48.83 -79.19
CA GLY A 492 13.81 -49.85 -79.79
C GLY A 492 14.58 -51.13 -80.13
N CYS A 493 14.15 -51.83 -81.17
CA CYS A 493 14.80 -53.09 -81.54
C CYS A 493 16.24 -52.87 -82.05
N GLN A 494 17.23 -53.41 -81.34
CA GLN A 494 18.64 -53.35 -81.70
C GLN A 494 19.07 -54.45 -82.67
N LYS A 495 18.33 -55.57 -82.70
CA LYS A 495 18.63 -56.71 -83.57
C LYS A 495 17.37 -57.47 -83.95
N CYS A 496 17.16 -57.66 -85.24
CA CYS A 496 15.97 -58.30 -85.79
C CYS A 496 16.21 -59.78 -86.09
N LYS A 497 15.13 -60.56 -86.12
CA LYS A 497 15.12 -61.94 -86.60
C LYS A 497 15.52 -62.00 -88.08
N ILE A 498 16.04 -63.16 -88.50
CA ILE A 498 16.45 -63.42 -89.89
C ILE A 498 15.31 -63.08 -90.86
N GLY A 499 15.63 -62.35 -91.94
CA GLY A 499 14.66 -61.87 -92.92
C GLY A 499 14.14 -60.44 -92.66
N TYR A 500 14.60 -59.79 -91.57
CA TYR A 500 14.27 -58.41 -91.22
C TYR A 500 15.54 -57.62 -90.87
N PHE A 501 15.53 -56.30 -91.03
CA PHE A 501 16.58 -55.38 -90.58
C PHE A 501 16.02 -54.27 -89.68
N PRO A 502 16.82 -53.71 -88.75
CA PRO A 502 16.40 -52.58 -87.93
C PRO A 502 16.16 -51.31 -88.75
N GLU A 503 14.95 -50.76 -88.66
CA GLU A 503 14.54 -49.50 -89.29
C GLU A 503 13.70 -48.68 -88.30
N GLU A 504 14.21 -47.50 -87.90
CA GLU A 504 13.49 -46.52 -87.07
C GLU A 504 12.82 -47.15 -85.84
N LYS A 505 13.63 -47.85 -85.02
CA LYS A 505 13.25 -48.56 -83.78
C LYS A 505 12.44 -49.85 -83.96
N ARG A 506 12.05 -50.22 -85.19
CA ARG A 506 11.29 -51.43 -85.54
C ARG A 506 12.05 -52.35 -86.50
N CYS A 507 11.48 -53.50 -86.84
CA CYS A 507 12.07 -54.44 -87.78
C CYS A 507 11.32 -54.42 -89.11
N SER A 508 12.00 -54.00 -90.16
CA SER A 508 11.45 -54.00 -91.51
C SER A 508 11.88 -55.23 -92.29
N PRO A 509 11.01 -55.83 -93.10
CA PRO A 509 11.35 -57.02 -93.86
C PRO A 509 12.41 -56.69 -94.92
N CYS A 510 13.37 -57.59 -95.13
CA CYS A 510 14.40 -57.44 -96.16
C CYS A 510 13.78 -57.26 -97.56
N SER A 511 12.57 -57.79 -97.79
CA SER A 511 11.83 -57.67 -99.05
C SER A 511 11.44 -56.24 -99.45
N LYS A 512 11.58 -55.24 -98.56
CA LYS A 512 11.52 -53.83 -98.97
C LYS A 512 12.61 -53.47 -99.98
N MET A 513 13.76 -54.14 -99.90
CA MET A 513 14.76 -54.12 -100.97
C MET A 513 14.34 -55.14 -102.02
N LEU A 514 14.24 -54.68 -103.26
CA LEU A 514 13.81 -55.51 -104.38
C LEU A 514 14.66 -56.80 -104.45
N ASN A 515 14.00 -57.96 -104.44
CA ASN A 515 14.61 -59.29 -104.55
C ASN A 515 15.59 -59.68 -103.41
N CYS A 516 15.53 -59.03 -102.24
CA CYS A 516 16.40 -59.34 -101.10
C CYS A 516 15.78 -60.35 -100.12
N VAL A 517 16.59 -61.31 -99.64
CA VAL A 517 16.20 -62.38 -98.70
C VAL A 517 16.82 -62.18 -97.31
N THR A 518 18.13 -61.91 -97.23
CA THR A 518 18.80 -61.55 -95.98
C THR A 518 19.47 -60.19 -96.12
N CYS A 519 19.50 -59.42 -95.05
CA CYS A 519 19.95 -58.04 -95.06
C CYS A 519 20.71 -57.68 -93.78
N SER A 520 21.49 -56.61 -93.84
CA SER A 520 22.36 -56.16 -92.77
C SER A 520 21.58 -55.79 -91.50
N GLN A 521 22.13 -56.17 -90.34
CA GLN A 521 21.56 -55.86 -89.03
C GLN A 521 22.04 -54.51 -88.48
N THR A 522 23.05 -53.90 -89.11
CA THR A 522 23.67 -52.65 -88.64
C THR A 522 23.49 -51.50 -89.63
N GLU A 523 23.46 -51.80 -90.94
CA GLU A 523 23.35 -50.82 -92.01
C GLU A 523 22.01 -50.94 -92.73
N LYS A 524 21.26 -49.84 -92.82
CA LYS A 524 19.94 -49.83 -93.47
C LYS A 524 20.07 -50.04 -94.98
N TYR A 525 19.11 -50.74 -95.55
CA TYR A 525 18.99 -50.97 -97.00
C TYR A 525 20.20 -51.66 -97.65
N GLN A 526 20.95 -52.46 -96.90
CA GLN A 526 21.99 -53.31 -97.44
C GLN A 526 21.55 -54.77 -97.49
N CYS A 527 21.43 -55.31 -98.71
CA CYS A 527 21.15 -56.72 -98.92
C CYS A 527 22.41 -57.58 -98.82
N ILE A 528 22.31 -58.71 -98.11
CA ILE A 528 23.38 -59.70 -97.92
C ILE A 528 23.15 -60.93 -98.82
N SER A 529 21.90 -61.29 -99.11
CA SER A 529 21.58 -62.37 -100.04
C SER A 529 20.27 -62.12 -100.79
N CYS A 530 20.21 -62.52 -102.05
CA CYS A 530 19.06 -62.34 -102.94
C CYS A 530 18.24 -63.61 -103.11
N VAL A 531 17.02 -63.47 -103.65
CA VAL A 531 16.24 -64.62 -104.15
C VAL A 531 16.94 -65.25 -105.36
N ASP A 532 16.66 -66.53 -105.61
CA ASP A 532 17.28 -67.29 -106.69
C ASP A 532 17.26 -66.53 -108.03
N ARG A 533 18.40 -66.56 -108.75
CA ARG A 533 18.70 -65.87 -110.04
C ARG A 533 19.17 -64.42 -109.96
N PHE A 534 19.26 -63.84 -108.76
CA PHE A 534 19.84 -62.52 -108.52
C PHE A 534 21.14 -62.62 -107.73
N VAL A 535 22.08 -61.70 -107.95
CA VAL A 535 23.32 -61.61 -107.17
C VAL A 535 23.41 -60.26 -106.46
N VAL A 536 24.02 -60.24 -105.28
CA VAL A 536 24.27 -59.01 -104.54
C VAL A 536 25.40 -58.25 -105.23
N ASN A 537 25.11 -57.03 -105.69
CA ASN A 537 26.07 -56.07 -106.21
C ASN A 537 25.82 -54.72 -105.55
N ASP A 538 26.87 -54.09 -105.00
CA ASP A 538 26.76 -52.85 -104.21
C ASP A 538 25.58 -52.84 -103.21
N TYR A 539 25.42 -53.96 -102.50
CA TYR A 539 24.36 -54.20 -101.51
C TYR A 539 22.92 -54.22 -102.06
N GLN A 540 22.73 -54.30 -103.38
CA GLN A 540 21.43 -54.45 -104.06
C GLN A 540 21.38 -55.73 -104.89
N CYS A 541 20.17 -56.25 -105.14
CA CYS A 541 19.98 -57.48 -105.91
C CYS A 541 19.77 -57.18 -107.38
N GLU A 542 20.77 -57.49 -108.19
CA GLU A 542 20.76 -57.25 -109.63
C GLU A 542 20.66 -58.56 -110.41
N VAL A 543 20.09 -58.48 -111.62
CA VAL A 543 20.01 -59.62 -112.54
C VAL A 543 21.40 -59.91 -113.05
N THR A 544 21.81 -61.19 -112.99
CA THR A 544 23.02 -61.63 -113.68
C THR A 544 22.81 -61.53 -115.19
N ASN A 545 23.52 -60.61 -115.85
CA ASN A 545 23.49 -60.41 -117.31
C ASN A 545 24.13 -61.56 -118.12
N HIS A 546 24.04 -62.81 -117.63
CA HIS A 546 24.72 -63.95 -118.24
C HIS A 546 23.83 -65.16 -118.58
N LEU A 547 22.53 -64.97 -118.78
CA LEU A 547 21.66 -66.01 -119.36
C LEU A 547 20.61 -65.45 -120.33
N TYR A 548 21.07 -64.74 -121.37
CA TYR A 548 20.42 -64.71 -122.68
C TYR A 548 21.49 -64.74 -123.78
N GLN A 549 22.16 -65.89 -123.89
CA GLN A 549 22.70 -66.40 -125.16
C GLN A 549 22.17 -67.81 -125.34
N ASN A 550 20.92 -67.88 -125.83
CA ASN A 550 20.46 -68.75 -126.91
C ASN A 550 18.94 -68.57 -127.08
#